data_AF-A0A2G6N7E3-F1
#
_entry.id   AF-A0A2G6N7E3-F1
#
_cell.length_a   1.000
_cell.length_b   1.000
_cell.length_c   1.000
_cell.angle_alpha   90.00
_cell.angle_beta   90.00
_cell.angle_gamma   90.00
#
_symmetry.space_group_name_H-M   'P 1'
#
loop_
_entity.id
_entity.type
_entity.pdbx_description
1 polymer ?
#
loop_
_entity_poly.entity_id
_entity_poly.type
_entity_poly.pdbx_seq_one_letter_code
_entity_poly.pdbx_strand_id
1 'polypeptide(L)'
;MQKETLTMSHKEIDRLMVIEQCDNRTIRQSVAARQLGISPRHLRRLLKRYRTEGAAGLVHRRRGQVANNHSGWRVPNINELRSIVELQCYHPAINLTIFPNTPIYYYWSSSPYAASNYTAWSVSFGSGYADDVSKAVSRFVRLVRGL
;
A
#
# COMPACT_ATOMS: atom_id res chain seq x y z
N MET A 1 24.45 -2.15 -12.81
CA MET A 1 23.14 -2.74 -13.13
C MET A 1 22.27 -2.61 -11.89
N GLN A 2 21.41 -1.59 -11.82
CA GLN A 2 20.59 -1.35 -10.64
C GLN A 2 19.45 -2.37 -10.60
N LYS A 3 19.38 -3.17 -9.53
CA LYS A 3 18.25 -4.05 -9.25
C LYS A 3 17.27 -3.24 -8.39
N GLU A 4 16.22 -2.72 -9.00
CA GLU A 4 15.10 -2.13 -8.27
C GLU A 4 14.33 -3.24 -7.55
N THR A 5 14.32 -3.20 -6.22
CA THR A 5 13.59 -4.16 -5.37
C THR A 5 12.09 -3.84 -5.44
N LEU A 6 11.35 -4.50 -6.33
CA LEU A 6 9.89 -4.36 -6.45
C LEU A 6 9.17 -5.07 -5.29
N THR A 7 8.63 -4.32 -4.33
CA THR A 7 7.81 -4.89 -3.23
C THR A 7 6.37 -5.16 -3.70
N MET A 8 6.03 -6.44 -3.92
CA MET A 8 4.71 -6.87 -4.39
C MET A 8 3.90 -7.52 -3.24
N SER A 9 2.57 -7.40 -3.26
CA SER A 9 1.71 -8.21 -2.38
C SER A 9 1.59 -9.66 -2.86
N HIS A 10 1.18 -10.57 -1.98
CA HIS A 10 0.91 -11.97 -2.31
C HIS A 10 0.03 -12.13 -3.57
N LYS A 11 -1.04 -11.33 -3.72
CA LYS A 11 -1.90 -11.34 -4.91
C LYS A 11 -1.21 -10.87 -6.20
N GLU A 12 -0.20 -10.00 -6.11
CA GLU A 12 0.58 -9.53 -7.26
C GLU A 12 1.67 -10.53 -7.64
N ILE A 13 2.24 -11.22 -6.65
CA ILE A 13 3.17 -12.34 -6.84
C ILE A 13 2.47 -13.51 -7.54
N ASP A 14 1.28 -13.91 -7.07
CA ASP A 14 0.49 -14.96 -7.72
C ASP A 14 0.11 -14.59 -9.16
N ARG A 15 -0.22 -13.32 -9.39
CA ARG A 15 -0.51 -12.80 -10.72
C ARG A 15 0.71 -12.86 -11.64
N LEU A 16 1.89 -12.50 -11.14
CA LEU A 16 3.13 -12.54 -11.91
C LEU A 16 3.43 -13.97 -12.38
N MET A 17 3.41 -14.94 -11.46
CA MET A 17 3.68 -16.34 -11.78
C MET A 17 2.74 -16.88 -12.86
N VAL A 18 1.43 -16.66 -12.70
CA VAL A 18 0.43 -17.18 -13.64
C VAL A 18 0.52 -16.50 -15.00
N ILE A 19 0.86 -15.21 -15.04
CA ILE A 19 1.01 -14.48 -16.31
C ILE A 19 2.28 -14.91 -17.05
N GLU A 20 3.39 -15.10 -16.34
CA GLU A 20 4.65 -15.61 -16.91
C GLU A 20 4.47 -17.01 -17.50
N GLN A 21 3.83 -17.93 -16.78
CA GLN A 21 3.49 -19.27 -17.29
C GLN A 21 2.59 -19.23 -18.53
N CYS A 22 1.66 -18.27 -18.57
CA CYS A 22 0.76 -18.09 -19.71
C CYS A 22 1.50 -17.48 -20.92
N ASP A 23 2.44 -16.57 -20.70
CA ASP A 23 3.24 -15.94 -21.75
C ASP A 23 4.24 -16.92 -22.37
N ASN A 24 4.88 -17.74 -21.53
CA ASN A 24 5.76 -18.85 -21.91
C ASN A 24 5.01 -20.06 -22.50
N ARG A 25 3.69 -19.95 -22.70
CA ARG A 25 2.81 -20.99 -23.26
C ARG A 25 2.77 -22.30 -22.47
N THR A 26 3.19 -22.29 -21.20
CA THR A 26 3.07 -23.43 -20.29
C THR A 26 1.61 -23.71 -19.94
N ILE A 27 0.79 -22.66 -19.83
CA ILE A 27 -0.66 -22.77 -19.56
C ILE A 27 -1.46 -21.96 -20.58
N ARG A 28 -2.69 -22.41 -20.86
CA ARG A 28 -3.62 -21.68 -21.75
C ARG A 28 -4.19 -20.46 -21.03
N GLN A 29 -4.50 -19.41 -21.80
CA GLN A 29 -5.15 -18.19 -21.29
C GLN A 29 -6.46 -18.47 -20.53
N SER A 30 -7.25 -19.46 -20.92
CA SER A 30 -8.47 -19.83 -20.19
C SER A 30 -8.19 -20.39 -18.79
N VAL A 31 -7.12 -21.17 -18.65
CA VAL A 31 -6.68 -21.74 -17.37
C VAL A 31 -6.11 -20.65 -16.47
N ALA A 32 -5.23 -19.81 -17.01
CA ALA A 32 -4.66 -18.67 -16.30
C ALA A 32 -5.73 -17.70 -15.78
N ALA A 33 -6.77 -17.42 -16.58
CA ALA A 33 -7.87 -16.55 -16.18
C ALA A 33 -8.67 -17.13 -15.00
N ARG A 34 -8.92 -18.45 -15.04
CA ARG A 34 -9.62 -19.17 -13.97
C ARG A 34 -8.80 -19.19 -12.67
N GLN A 35 -7.50 -19.45 -12.77
CA GLN A 35 -6.59 -19.50 -11.61
C GLN A 35 -6.50 -18.14 -10.91
N LEU A 36 -6.54 -17.05 -11.66
CA LEU A 36 -6.53 -15.69 -11.11
C LEU A 36 -7.92 -15.17 -10.71
N GLY A 37 -9.00 -15.93 -10.94
CA GLY A 37 -10.37 -15.48 -10.68
C GLY A 37 -10.77 -14.24 -11.48
N ILE A 38 -10.21 -14.05 -12.69
CA ILE A 38 -10.48 -12.89 -13.55
C ILE A 38 -11.09 -13.30 -14.89
N SER A 39 -11.71 -12.35 -15.58
CA SER A 39 -12.22 -12.61 -16.93
C SER A 39 -11.09 -12.79 -17.95
N PRO A 40 -11.29 -13.58 -19.03
CA PRO A 40 -10.32 -13.73 -20.11
C PRO A 40 -9.93 -12.40 -20.78
N ARG A 41 -10.85 -11.43 -20.81
CA ARG A 41 -10.59 -10.08 -21.32
C ARG A 41 -9.60 -9.33 -20.43
N HIS A 42 -9.74 -9.45 -19.10
CA HIS A 42 -8.81 -8.85 -18.16
C HIS A 42 -7.43 -9.50 -18.28
N LEU A 43 -7.35 -10.84 -18.33
CA LEU A 43 -6.09 -11.54 -18.53
C LEU A 43 -5.36 -11.07 -19.80
N ARG A 44 -6.07 -10.98 -20.95
CA ARG A 44 -5.48 -10.48 -22.20
C ARG A 44 -4.90 -9.07 -22.06
N ARG A 45 -5.59 -8.18 -21.34
CA ARG A 45 -5.08 -6.83 -21.06
C ARG A 45 -3.82 -6.87 -20.19
N LEU A 46 -3.75 -7.78 -19.21
CA LEU A 46 -2.58 -7.95 -18.36
C LEU A 46 -1.39 -8.54 -19.12
N LEU A 47 -1.60 -9.57 -19.94
CA LEU A 47 -0.55 -10.11 -20.83
C LEU A 47 0.00 -9.05 -21.77
N LYS A 48 -0.86 -8.22 -22.36
CA LYS A 48 -0.42 -7.11 -23.22
C LYS A 48 0.49 -6.15 -22.46
N ARG A 49 0.14 -5.79 -21.22
CA ARG A 49 0.95 -4.90 -20.37
C ARG A 49 2.25 -5.55 -19.91
N TYR A 50 2.22 -6.83 -19.52
CA TYR A 50 3.41 -7.57 -19.12
C TYR A 50 4.44 -7.63 -20.25
N ARG A 51 4.00 -7.84 -21.50
CA ARG A 51 4.89 -7.85 -22.66
C ARG A 51 5.55 -6.49 -22.95
N THR A 52 4.92 -5.39 -22.55
CA THR A 52 5.43 -4.04 -22.81
C THR A 52 6.19 -3.44 -21.63
N GLU A 53 5.78 -3.77 -20.41
CA GLU A 53 6.22 -3.13 -19.15
C GLU A 53 6.90 -4.13 -18.20
N GLY A 54 7.01 -5.41 -18.57
CA GLY A 54 7.52 -6.48 -17.70
C GLY A 54 6.66 -6.67 -16.44
N ALA A 55 7.31 -7.13 -15.36
CA ALA A 55 6.66 -7.32 -14.06
C ALA A 55 6.06 -6.02 -13.48
N ALA A 56 6.65 -4.86 -13.80
CA ALA A 56 6.14 -3.55 -13.38
C ALA A 56 4.72 -3.27 -13.91
N GLY A 57 4.37 -3.79 -15.09
CA GLY A 57 3.03 -3.64 -15.68
C GLY A 57 1.92 -4.42 -14.97
N LEU A 58 2.27 -5.32 -14.05
CA LEU A 58 1.34 -6.15 -13.28
C LEU A 58 1.07 -5.64 -11.86
N VAL A 59 1.93 -4.76 -11.37
CA VAL A 59 1.75 -4.05 -10.10
C VAL A 59 0.54 -3.14 -10.22
N HIS A 60 -0.29 -3.09 -9.17
CA HIS A 60 -1.45 -2.21 -9.18
C HIS A 60 -1.00 -0.76 -9.35
N ARG A 61 -1.40 -0.11 -10.46
CA ARG A 61 -1.02 1.28 -10.78
C ARG A 61 -1.40 2.32 -9.72
N ARG A 62 -2.21 1.97 -8.71
CA ARG A 62 -2.47 2.84 -7.53
C ARG A 62 -1.66 2.52 -6.28
N ARG A 63 -0.72 1.58 -6.30
CA ARG A 63 0.28 1.50 -5.22
C ARG A 63 1.24 2.66 -5.40
N GLY A 64 1.13 3.64 -4.52
CA GLY A 64 1.88 4.89 -4.60
C GLY A 64 1.18 6.02 -5.37
N GLN A 65 0.05 5.79 -6.04
CA GLN A 65 -0.75 6.90 -6.58
C GLN A 65 -1.78 7.39 -5.57
N VAL A 66 -1.81 8.70 -5.46
CA VAL A 66 -2.74 9.51 -4.71
C VAL A 66 -4.17 9.23 -5.16
N ALA A 67 -5.08 9.04 -4.20
CA ALA A 67 -6.50 8.99 -4.50
C ALA A 67 -6.94 10.35 -5.08
N ASN A 68 -7.48 10.35 -6.31
CA ASN A 68 -8.20 11.49 -6.88
C ASN A 68 -9.50 11.74 -6.08
N ASN A 69 -9.39 12.20 -4.84
CA ASN A 69 -10.43 12.99 -4.20
C ASN A 69 -10.20 14.44 -4.64
N HIS A 70 -11.26 15.12 -5.06
CA HIS A 70 -11.27 16.45 -5.70
C HIS A 70 -10.59 17.59 -4.92
N SER A 71 -9.96 17.32 -3.77
CA SER A 71 -9.22 18.27 -2.92
C SER A 71 -7.72 17.95 -2.76
N GLY A 72 -7.23 16.83 -3.32
CA GLY A 72 -5.84 16.38 -3.20
C GLY A 72 -5.45 15.86 -1.81
N TRP A 73 -6.36 15.90 -0.83
CA TRP A 73 -6.14 15.39 0.51
C TRP A 73 -6.40 13.89 0.60
N ARG A 74 -5.50 13.17 1.26
CA ARG A 74 -5.67 11.76 1.61
C ARG A 74 -5.16 11.45 3.02
N VAL A 75 -5.53 10.29 3.52
CA VAL A 75 -4.93 9.72 4.73
C VAL A 75 -3.52 9.21 4.36
N PRO A 76 -2.49 9.45 5.19
CA PRO A 76 -1.14 8.95 4.99
C PRO A 76 -1.06 7.44 5.17
N ASN A 77 -0.11 6.82 4.48
CA ASN A 77 0.24 5.42 4.71
C ASN A 77 1.13 5.29 5.96
N ILE A 78 1.39 4.05 6.40
CA ILE A 78 2.11 3.80 7.66
C ILE A 78 3.55 4.30 7.63
N ASN A 79 4.20 4.26 6.46
CA ASN A 79 5.58 4.72 6.32
C ASN A 79 5.66 6.24 6.37
N GLU A 80 4.67 6.95 5.84
CA GLU A 80 4.59 8.41 5.95
C GLU A 80 4.42 8.85 7.40
N LEU A 81 3.54 8.20 8.17
CA LEU A 81 3.41 8.49 9.60
C LEU A 81 4.68 8.17 10.38
N ARG A 82 5.34 7.04 10.09
CA ARG A 82 6.60 6.66 10.72
C ARG A 82 7.75 7.62 10.35
N SER A 83 7.75 8.20 9.15
CA SER A 83 8.80 9.12 8.72
C SER A 83 8.83 10.45 9.50
N ILE A 84 7.72 10.80 10.15
CA ILE A 84 7.62 12.00 10.99
C ILE A 84 7.73 11.71 12.49
N VAL A 85 7.91 10.43 12.86
CA VAL A 85 8.23 10.05 14.25
C VAL A 85 9.66 10.47 14.55
N GLU A 86 9.83 11.20 15.64
CA GLU A 86 11.15 11.53 16.18
C GLU A 86 11.57 10.44 17.16
N LEU A 87 12.61 9.66 16.82
CA LEU A 87 13.08 8.53 17.62
C LEU A 87 14.05 8.96 18.72
N GLN A 88 14.56 10.18 18.69
CA GLN A 88 15.46 10.72 19.72
C GLN A 88 14.73 11.08 21.03
N CYS A 89 13.40 11.11 21.04
CA CYS A 89 12.60 11.51 22.20
C CYS A 89 11.42 10.54 22.43
N TYR A 90 11.14 10.28 23.70
CA TYR A 90 9.90 9.63 24.14
C TYR A 90 9.03 10.70 24.81
N HIS A 91 7.79 10.88 24.34
CA HIS A 91 6.80 11.83 24.87
C HIS A 91 7.25 13.30 24.85
N PRO A 92 7.24 14.00 23.69
CA PRO A 92 6.67 13.61 22.40
C PRO A 92 7.67 12.89 21.49
N ALA A 93 7.22 11.84 20.80
CA ALA A 93 7.94 11.19 19.71
C ALA A 93 7.64 11.89 18.35
N ILE A 94 7.59 13.23 18.37
CA ILE A 94 7.37 14.07 17.20
C ILE A 94 8.04 15.44 17.41
N ASN A 95 8.58 16.01 16.35
CA ASN A 95 9.16 17.35 16.38
C ASN A 95 8.06 18.43 16.42
N LEU A 96 7.81 18.99 17.61
CA LEU A 96 6.79 20.03 17.82
C LEU A 96 7.16 21.39 17.20
N THR A 97 8.41 21.61 16.82
CA THR A 97 8.82 22.84 16.11
C THR A 97 8.36 22.83 14.65
N ILE A 98 8.39 21.65 14.00
CA ILE A 98 7.93 21.47 12.62
C ILE A 98 6.41 21.22 12.58
N PHE A 99 5.88 20.51 13.58
CA PHE A 99 4.48 20.13 13.66
C PHE A 99 3.79 20.68 14.91
N PRO A 100 3.65 22.02 15.03
CA PRO A 100 2.99 22.63 16.17
C PRO A 100 1.55 22.14 16.29
N ASN A 101 1.03 22.09 17.52
CA ASN A 101 -0.34 21.65 17.82
C ASN A 101 -0.65 20.22 17.33
N THR A 102 0.32 19.31 17.35
CA THR A 102 0.05 17.89 17.09
C THR A 102 -0.19 17.15 18.42
N PRO A 103 -1.43 16.72 18.72
CA PRO A 103 -1.67 15.86 19.86
C PRO A 103 -0.84 14.59 19.79
N ILE A 104 -0.27 14.19 20.92
CA ILE A 104 0.59 13.01 21.08
C ILE A 104 -0.21 11.69 21.21
N TYR A 105 -1.30 11.58 20.45
CA TYR A 105 -2.17 10.42 20.42
C TYR A 105 -1.87 9.49 19.23
N TYR A 106 -2.71 8.49 19.05
CA TYR A 106 -2.66 7.56 17.92
C TYR A 106 -3.35 8.13 16.69
N TYR A 107 -2.72 7.96 15.53
CA TYR A 107 -3.21 8.41 14.23
C TYR A 107 -3.42 7.24 13.29
N TRP A 108 -4.54 7.24 12.57
CA TRP A 108 -4.88 6.24 11.57
C TRP A 108 -4.01 6.34 10.32
N SER A 109 -3.63 5.17 9.80
CA SER A 109 -2.99 4.99 8.50
C SER A 109 -3.97 4.45 7.45
N SER A 110 -3.73 4.80 6.18
CA SER A 110 -4.42 4.21 5.03
C SER A 110 -3.90 2.81 4.66
N SER A 111 -2.85 2.32 5.33
CA SER A 111 -2.26 1.01 5.06
C SER A 111 -3.17 -0.11 5.56
N PRO A 112 -3.61 -1.05 4.68
CA PRO A 112 -4.40 -2.20 5.12
C PRO A 112 -3.55 -3.11 6.01
N TYR A 113 -4.15 -3.66 7.07
CA TYR A 113 -3.53 -4.74 7.81
C TYR A 113 -3.71 -6.06 7.05
N ALA A 114 -2.62 -6.77 6.76
CA ALA A 114 -2.64 -7.91 5.85
C ALA A 114 -3.42 -9.12 6.40
N ALA A 115 -3.51 -9.27 7.72
CA ALA A 115 -4.12 -10.44 8.35
C ALA A 115 -5.61 -10.27 8.69
N SER A 116 -6.16 -9.05 8.65
CA SER A 116 -7.56 -8.79 9.00
C SER A 116 -8.13 -7.55 8.32
N ASN A 117 -9.36 -7.64 7.81
CA ASN A 117 -10.10 -6.48 7.29
C ASN A 117 -10.70 -5.61 8.41
N TYR A 118 -10.75 -6.12 9.64
CA TYR A 118 -11.33 -5.44 10.79
C TYR A 118 -10.34 -4.52 11.51
N THR A 119 -9.04 -4.69 11.28
CA THR A 119 -7.99 -3.85 11.88
C THR A 119 -7.34 -2.94 10.83
N ALA A 120 -6.73 -1.86 11.30
CA ALA A 120 -5.91 -0.96 10.50
C ALA A 120 -4.68 -0.55 11.30
N TRP A 121 -3.63 -0.14 10.60
CA TRP A 121 -2.43 0.37 11.24
C TRP A 121 -2.64 1.77 11.81
N SER A 122 -2.03 2.03 12.96
CA SER A 122 -1.98 3.34 13.61
C SER A 122 -0.59 3.63 14.17
N VAL A 123 -0.26 4.91 14.39
CA VAL A 123 1.01 5.35 15.00
C VAL A 123 0.73 6.30 16.15
N SER A 124 1.36 6.07 17.30
CA SER A 124 1.38 6.98 18.45
C SER A 124 2.49 8.01 18.32
N PHE A 125 2.16 9.30 18.35
CA PHE A 125 3.19 10.36 18.48
C PHE A 125 3.62 10.64 19.92
N GLY A 126 3.03 9.94 20.90
CA GLY A 126 3.55 9.93 22.27
C GLY A 126 4.78 9.05 22.40
N SER A 127 4.83 7.92 21.70
CA SER A 127 5.87 6.90 21.86
C SER A 127 6.57 6.48 20.57
N GLY A 128 6.09 6.91 19.41
CA GLY A 128 6.57 6.46 18.10
C GLY A 128 6.10 5.05 17.72
N TYR A 129 5.32 4.40 18.60
CA TYR A 129 4.90 3.02 18.42
C TYR A 129 3.82 2.89 17.34
N ALA A 130 3.96 1.87 16.50
CA ALA A 130 3.02 1.55 15.45
C ALA A 130 2.32 0.23 15.76
N ASP A 131 0.99 0.24 15.73
CA ASP A 131 0.15 -0.88 16.18
C ASP A 131 -1.04 -1.09 15.26
N ASP A 132 -1.54 -2.31 15.18
CA ASP A 132 -2.78 -2.63 14.47
C ASP A 132 -3.96 -2.73 15.43
N VAL A 133 -5.01 -1.97 15.16
CA VAL A 133 -6.17 -1.89 16.07
C VAL A 133 -7.47 -1.94 15.28
N SER A 134 -8.54 -2.41 15.94
CA SER A 134 -9.87 -2.48 15.36
C SER A 134 -10.32 -1.13 14.81
N LYS A 135 -10.86 -1.13 13.58
CA LYS A 135 -11.44 0.04 12.92
C LYS A 135 -12.67 0.60 13.65
N ALA A 136 -13.21 -0.13 14.63
CA ALA A 136 -14.28 0.35 15.50
C ALA A 136 -13.81 1.38 16.54
N VAL A 137 -12.50 1.52 16.76
CA VAL A 137 -11.93 2.45 17.74
C VAL A 137 -11.72 3.83 17.12
N SER A 138 -12.04 4.90 17.86
CA SER A 138 -11.75 6.27 17.43
C SER A 138 -10.27 6.60 17.60
N ARG A 139 -9.59 7.02 16.52
CA ARG A 139 -8.22 7.56 16.52
C ARG A 139 -8.17 8.84 15.68
N PHE A 140 -7.11 9.62 15.85
CA PHE A 140 -6.93 10.87 15.10
C PHE A 140 -6.59 10.57 13.64
N VAL A 141 -6.86 11.54 12.75
CA VAL A 141 -6.48 11.47 11.34
C VAL A 141 -5.70 12.73 11.02
N ARG A 142 -4.50 12.55 10.45
CA ARG A 142 -3.72 13.64 9.86
C ARG A 142 -3.85 13.51 8.35
N LEU A 143 -4.27 14.56 7.65
CA LEU A 143 -4.36 14.53 6.19
C LEU A 143 -3.04 14.97 5.57
N VAL A 144 -2.68 14.35 4.46
CA VAL A 144 -1.53 14.74 3.63
C VAL A 144 -2.02 15.10 2.23
N ARG A 145 -1.34 16.05 1.58
CA ARG A 145 -1.57 16.28 0.16
C ARG A 145 -0.88 15.20 -0.64
N GLY A 146 -1.58 14.64 -1.60
CA GLY A 146 -0.96 13.81 -2.59
C GLY A 146 -0.41 14.63 -3.74
N LEU A 147 0.86 14.38 -4.06
CA LEU A 147 1.56 14.89 -5.24
C LEU A 147 1.21 14.07 -6.48
#